data_AF-A0A7X3WZY3-F1
#
_entry.id   AF-A0A7X3WZY3-F1
#
_cell.length_a   1.000
_cell.length_b   1.000
_cell.length_c   1.000
_cell.angle_alpha   90.00
_cell.angle_beta   90.00
_cell.angle_gamma   90.00
#
_symmetry.space_group_name_H-M   'P 1'
#
loop_
_entity.id
_entity.type
_entity.pdbx_description
1 polymer ?
#
loop_
_entity_poly.entity_id
_entity_poly.type
_entity_poly.pdbx_seq_one_letter_code
_entity_poly.pdbx_strand_id
1 'polypeptide(L)' 'MSEDISTPQLVGGAVAWLQCAGLLIPSARDVGDNLVVFVNNMAPTDMMEPVSQEVYASPGDSGGR' A
#
# COMPACT_ATOMS: atom_id res chain seq x y z
N MET A 1 -20.80 9.64 -1.74
CA MET A 1 -20.94 8.24 -2.14
C MET A 1 -19.80 7.48 -1.49
N SER A 2 -20.05 6.35 -0.84
CA SER A 2 -18.95 5.50 -0.35
C SER A 2 -18.28 4.86 -1.55
N GLU A 3 -16.96 4.99 -1.67
CA GLU A 3 -16.20 4.28 -2.71
C GLU A 3 -16.35 2.77 -2.51
N ASP A 4 -16.71 2.04 -3.56
CA ASP A 4 -16.73 0.58 -3.51
C ASP A 4 -15.30 0.06 -3.63
N ILE A 5 -14.77 -0.43 -2.50
CA ILE A 5 -13.42 -0.97 -2.42
C ILE A 5 -13.39 -2.50 -2.50
N SER A 6 -14.54 -3.16 -2.70
CA SER A 6 -14.63 -4.63 -2.69
C SER A 6 -13.85 -5.29 -3.83
N THR A 7 -13.89 -4.69 -5.03
CA THR A 7 -13.17 -5.21 -6.20
C THR A 7 -11.65 -5.06 -6.05
N PRO A 8 -11.09 -3.89 -5.69
CA PRO A 8 -9.66 -3.76 -5.37
C PRO A 8 -9.17 -4.75 -4.30
N GLN A 9 -9.98 -4.99 -3.26
CA GLN A 9 -9.65 -5.95 -2.21
C GLN A 9 -9.58 -7.39 -2.74
N LEU A 10 -10.55 -7.80 -3.57
CA LEU A 10 -10.57 -9.13 -4.17
C LEU A 10 -9.35 -9.35 -5.07
N VAL A 11 -9.01 -8.37 -5.92
CA VAL A 11 -7.84 -8.43 -6.79
C VAL A 11 -6.55 -8.49 -5.95
N GLY A 12 -6.42 -7.63 -4.93
CA GLY A 12 -5.27 -7.64 -4.04
C GLY A 12 -5.08 -8.98 -3.33
N GLY A 13 -6.18 -9.59 -2.85
CA GLY A 13 -6.16 -10.92 -2.24
C GLY A 13 -5.73 -12.03 -3.21
N ALA A 14 -6.24 -12.00 -4.45
CA ALA A 14 -5.88 -12.99 -5.47
C ALA A 14 -4.39 -12.90 -5.86
N VAL A 15 -3.86 -11.69 -6.03
CA VAL A 15 -2.45 -11.47 -6.36
C VAL A 15 -1.53 -11.90 -5.23
N ALA A 16 -1.91 -11.62 -3.97
CA ALA A 16 -1.18 -12.10 -2.80
C ALA A 16 -1.16 -13.64 -2.74
N TRP A 17 -2.29 -14.30 -3.04
CA TRP A 17 -2.39 -15.76 -3.08
C TRP A 17 -1.51 -16.38 -4.17
N LEU A 18 -1.39 -15.73 -5.34
CA LEU A 18 -0.50 -16.14 -6.43
C LEU A 18 0.99 -15.95 -6.13
N GLN A 19 1.35 -15.49 -4.92
CA GLN A 19 2.73 -15.29 -4.47
C GLN A 19 3.49 -14.25 -5.31
N CYS A 20 2.79 -13.27 -5.86
CA CYS A 20 3.45 -12.13 -6.50
C CYS A 20 4.12 -11.24 -5.43
N ALA A 21 5.26 -10.65 -5.77
CA ALA A 21 6.01 -9.75 -4.88
C ALA A 21 5.36 -8.37 -4.72
N GLY A 22 4.53 -7.95 -5.68
CA GLY A 22 3.85 -6.67 -5.66
C GLY A 22 2.80 -6.53 -6.76
N LEU A 23 2.11 -5.40 -6.77
CA LEU A 23 1.09 -5.05 -7.75
C LEU A 23 1.18 -3.56 -8.08
N LEU A 24 1.31 -3.24 -9.36
CA LEU A 24 1.18 -1.87 -9.86
C LEU A 24 -0.29 -1.62 -10.21
N ILE A 25 -0.87 -0.56 -9.65
CA ILE A 25 -2.27 -0.19 -9.90
C ILE A 25 -2.39 1.30 -10.25
N PRO A 26 -3.36 1.68 -11.10
CA PRO A 26 -3.67 3.09 -11.32
C PRO A 26 -4.07 3.78 -10.01
N SER A 27 -3.67 5.04 -9.85
CA SER A 27 -4.09 5.84 -8.70
C SER A 27 -5.56 6.25 -8.81
N ALA A 28 -6.32 6.06 -7.73
CA ALA A 28 -7.69 6.58 -7.63
C ALA A 28 -7.76 8.11 -7.72
N ARG A 29 -6.62 8.80 -7.53
CA ARG A 29 -6.50 10.26 -7.70
C ARG A 29 -6.30 10.67 -9.16
N ASP A 30 -6.29 9.71 -10.09
CA ASP A 30 -5.99 9.92 -11.52
C ASP A 30 -4.63 10.58 -11.77
N VAL A 31 -3.69 10.34 -10.85
CA VAL A 31 -2.32 10.88 -10.90
C VAL A 31 -1.36 9.74 -10.62
N GLY A 32 -0.71 9.27 -11.68
CA GLY A 32 0.31 8.22 -11.63
C GLY A 32 -0.20 6.84 -11.23
N ASP A 33 0.74 5.97 -10.92
CA ASP A 33 0.50 4.60 -10.46
C ASP A 33 0.90 4.45 -8.99
N ASN A 34 0.16 3.62 -8.27
CA ASN A 34 0.54 3.15 -6.94
C ASN A 34 1.24 1.79 -7.06
N LEU A 35 2.28 1.60 -6.25
CA LEU A 35 2.92 0.30 -6.06
C LEU A 35 2.50 -0.29 -4.71
N VAL A 36 1.89 -1.47 -4.75
CA VAL A 36 1.62 -2.29 -3.57
C VAL A 36 2.71 -3.35 -3.46
N VAL A 37 3.31 -3.49 -2.28
CA VAL A 37 4.37 -4.46 -1.99
C VAL A 37 3.84 -5.52 -1.04
N PHE A 38 3.97 -6.80 -1.39
CA PHE A 38 3.58 -7.93 -0.54
C PHE A 38 4.81 -8.48 0.20
N VAL A 39 5.16 -7.85 1.32
CA VAL A 39 6.39 -8.17 2.09
C VAL A 39 6.50 -9.63 2.52
N ASN A 40 5.37 -10.30 2.75
CA ASN A 40 5.34 -11.72 3.15
C ASN A 40 5.73 -12.68 2.01
N ASN A 41 5.71 -12.21 0.76
CA ASN A 41 6.04 -13.00 -0.43
C ASN A 41 7.47 -12.75 -0.91
N MET A 42 8.24 -11.90 -0.23
CA MET A 42 9.61 -11.58 -0.61
C MET A 42 10.60 -12.60 -0.04
N ALA A 43 11.65 -12.91 -0.80
CA ALA A 43 12.78 -13.66 -0.25
C ALA A 43 13.47 -12.81 0.84
N PRO A 44 14.12 -13.44 1.84
CA PRO A 44 14.83 -12.70 2.89
C PRO A 44 15.88 -11.72 2.36
N THR A 45 16.47 -12.00 1.20
CA THR A 45 17.46 -11.14 0.52
C THR A 45 16.85 -9.91 -0.13
N ASP A 46 15.55 -9.93 -0.41
CA ASP A 46 14.83 -8.88 -1.13
C ASP A 46 13.97 -8.05 -0.17
N MET A 47 14.01 -8.36 1.13
CA MET A 47 13.30 -7.60 2.16
C MET A 47 13.76 -6.14 2.15
N MET A 48 12.80 -5.26 1.93
CA MET A 48 13.03 -3.82 1.96
C MET A 48 12.92 -3.30 3.39
N GLU A 49 13.92 -2.56 3.83
CA GLU A 49 13.87 -1.80 5.08
C GLU A 49 13.29 -0.40 4.82
N PRO A 50 12.24 0.02 5.55
CA PRO A 50 11.77 1.40 5.48
C PRO A 50 12.89 2.36 5.88
N VAL A 51 13.32 3.22 4.95
CA VAL A 51 14.42 4.18 5.18
C VAL A 51 14.00 5.32 6.10
N SER A 52 12.72 5.69 6.10
CA SER A 52 12.13 6.66 7.01
C SER A 52 10.62 6.39 7.17
N GLN A 53 10.09 6.68 8.36
CA GLN A 53 8.65 6.71 8.60
C GLN A 53 8.25 8.16 8.84
N GLU A 54 7.77 8.84 7.80
CA GLU A 54 7.12 10.12 8.00
C GLU A 54 5.76 9.88 8.66
N VAL A 55 5.64 10.29 9.92
CA VAL A 55 4.34 10.33 10.60
C VAL A 55 3.61 11.55 10.06
N TYR A 56 2.70 11.35 9.12
CA TYR A 56 1.75 12.39 8.74
C TYR A 56 0.90 12.69 9.99
N ALA A 57 1.11 13.88 10.57
CA ALA A 57 0.24 14.39 11.62
C ALA A 57 -1.19 14.36 11.08
N SER A 58 -2.11 13.71 11.80
CA SER A 58 -3.52 13.79 11.46
C SER A 58 -3.96 15.25 11.53
N PRO A 59 -4.84 15.74 10.64
CA PRO A 59 -5.41 17.08 10.76
C PRO A 59 -6.11 17.19 12.14
N GLY A 60 -5.46 17.84 13.11
CA GLY A 60 -5.93 17.89 14.50
C GLY A 60 -4.86 17.62 15.56
N ASP A 61 -3.68 17.11 15.20
CA ASP A 61 -2.55 17.01 16.12
C ASP A 61 -1.94 18.40 16.33
N SER A 62 -2.61 19.22 17.15
CA SER A 62 -2.02 20.43 17.71
C SER A 62 -0.93 19.98 18.69
N GLY A 63 0.30 19.93 18.20
CA GLY A 63 1.49 19.65 19.01
C GLY A 63 1.57 20.59 20.22
N GLY A 64 1.03 20.13 21.34
CA GLY A 64 1.28 20.69 22.65
C GLY A 64 2.55 20.06 23.20
N ARG A 65 3.65 20.82 23.13
CA ARG A 65 4.76 20.66 24.08
C ARG A 65 4.45 21.43 25.34
#